data_AF-A0AAD6QLF9-F1
#
_entry.id   AF-A0AAD6QLF9-F1
#
_cell.length_a   1.000
_cell.length_b   1.000
_cell.length_c   1.000
_cell.angle_alpha   90.00
_cell.angle_beta   90.00
_cell.angle_gamma   90.00
#
_symmetry.space_group_name_H-M   'P 1'
#
loop_
_entity.id
_entity.type
_entity.pdbx_description
1 polymer ?
#
loop_
_entity_poly.entity_id
_entity_poly.type
_entity_poly.pdbx_seq_one_letter_code
_entity_poly.pdbx_strand_id
1 'polypeptide(L)'
;MHCQKGRQPDIEAPETAVPTVSGFKLARMKKLMHKEALDIIQYLWEQVVLLDDATISRQIGEPWPLIFTAAERGNLDFLTILIRLYPELIFKVEHNTYSIFHISILNRHEDIFKIIYQIGSIKNLITTYKDRDGNNMLHLAAKVLESPSRLNVIPGAALQLQRELLWFEEVKKVVQPRHIEEKNIHGKTPGALFIEQHKDLMKEGEQWMRDTADSCMLVATLIATVVFAAAFTVTGGNLQDKGTPVFLHEIAFKFFAISDAISLVSSASSLLTFLSIRTSRYAEQNFLWSLPNRLIIDSQHFSYQLGQ
;
A
#
# COMPACT_ATOMS: atom_id res chain seq x y z
N MET A 1 -29.24 -75.73 19.61
CA MET A 1 -28.96 -75.03 18.33
C MET A 1 -28.38 -73.65 18.65
N HIS A 2 -27.05 -73.54 18.65
CA HIS A 2 -26.32 -72.29 18.79
C HIS A 2 -25.74 -71.95 17.42
N CYS A 3 -26.12 -70.80 16.85
CA CYS A 3 -25.57 -70.31 15.59
C CYS A 3 -24.80 -69.03 15.88
N GLN A 4 -23.47 -69.12 15.84
CA GLN A 4 -22.56 -67.98 15.98
C GLN A 4 -22.62 -67.11 14.74
N LYS A 5 -22.93 -65.82 14.93
CA LYS A 5 -22.93 -64.81 13.87
C LYS A 5 -21.50 -64.27 13.72
N GLY A 6 -20.89 -64.52 12.57
CA GLY A 6 -19.54 -64.11 12.23
C GLY A 6 -19.36 -62.59 12.21
N ARG A 7 -18.19 -62.15 12.69
CA ARG A 7 -17.72 -60.77 12.73
C ARG A 7 -17.02 -60.45 11.39
N GLN A 8 -17.51 -59.45 10.68
CA GLN A 8 -16.94 -58.96 9.42
C GLN A 8 -15.83 -57.94 9.74
N PRO A 9 -14.65 -58.00 9.11
CA PRO A 9 -13.57 -57.04 9.37
C PRO A 9 -13.83 -55.72 8.63
N ASP A 10 -13.70 -54.62 9.36
CA ASP A 10 -13.75 -53.26 8.82
C ASP A 10 -12.55 -53.05 7.88
N ILE A 11 -12.83 -52.79 6.61
CA ILE A 11 -11.83 -52.39 5.62
C ILE A 11 -11.69 -50.87 5.73
N GLU A 12 -10.69 -50.41 6.49
CA GLU A 12 -10.25 -49.02 6.44
C GLU A 12 -9.68 -48.72 5.05
N ALA A 13 -10.33 -47.81 4.33
CA ALA A 13 -9.80 -47.24 3.11
C ALA A 13 -8.58 -46.36 3.43
N PRO A 14 -7.50 -46.39 2.65
CA PRO A 14 -6.33 -45.58 2.92
C PRO A 14 -6.68 -44.10 2.71
N GLU A 15 -6.54 -43.31 3.78
CA GLU A 15 -6.49 -41.86 3.72
C GLU A 15 -5.45 -41.44 2.68
N THR A 16 -5.91 -40.95 1.53
CA THR A 16 -5.04 -40.33 0.55
C THR A 16 -4.50 -39.03 1.13
N ALA A 17 -3.31 -39.10 1.73
CA ALA A 17 -2.57 -37.93 2.19
C ALA A 17 -2.32 -37.00 1.01
N VAL A 18 -3.10 -35.91 0.93
CA VAL A 18 -2.86 -34.81 0.00
C VAL A 18 -1.51 -34.21 0.39
N PRO A 19 -0.48 -34.22 -0.49
CA PRO A 19 0.83 -33.74 -0.10
C PRO A 19 0.74 -32.23 0.12
N THR A 20 0.90 -31.81 1.36
CA THR A 20 0.99 -30.39 1.75
C THR A 20 2.28 -29.83 1.16
N VAL A 21 2.20 -29.27 -0.05
CA VAL A 21 3.34 -28.65 -0.72
C VAL A 21 3.76 -27.44 0.13
N SER A 22 4.93 -27.54 0.76
CA SER A 22 5.57 -26.43 1.47
C SER A 22 5.55 -25.16 0.62
N GLY A 23 5.18 -24.02 1.21
CA GLY A 23 5.07 -22.73 0.51
C GLY A 23 6.34 -22.36 -0.27
N PHE A 24 7.52 -22.80 0.19
CA PHE A 24 8.79 -22.62 -0.52
C PHE A 24 8.89 -23.45 -1.80
N LYS A 25 8.40 -24.69 -1.80
CA LYS A 25 8.36 -25.53 -3.02
C LYS A 25 7.36 -24.97 -4.03
N LEU A 26 6.19 -24.51 -3.55
CA LEU A 26 5.18 -23.87 -4.41
C LEU A 26 5.71 -22.57 -5.03
N ALA A 27 6.40 -21.73 -4.26
CA ALA A 27 7.03 -20.51 -4.76
C ALA A 27 8.12 -20.81 -5.81
N ARG A 28 8.94 -21.84 -5.58
CA ARG A 28 9.97 -22.27 -6.53
C ARG A 28 9.38 -22.82 -7.83
N MET A 29 8.31 -23.62 -7.74
CA MET A 29 7.60 -24.13 -8.92
C MET A 29 6.94 -22.99 -9.71
N LYS A 30 6.28 -22.03 -9.03
CA LYS A 30 5.73 -20.84 -9.68
C LYS A 30 6.80 -20.04 -10.42
N LYS A 31 7.98 -19.85 -9.81
CA LYS A 31 9.11 -19.17 -10.44
C LYS A 31 9.64 -19.91 -11.67
N LEU A 32 9.67 -21.24 -11.64
CA LEU A 32 10.12 -22.07 -12.76
C LEU A 32 9.11 -22.03 -13.91
N MET A 33 7.82 -22.24 -13.63
CA MET A 33 6.74 -22.15 -14.61
C MET A 33 6.64 -20.76 -15.24
N HIS A 34 6.88 -19.70 -14.44
CA HIS A 34 6.96 -18.34 -14.97
C HIS A 34 8.10 -18.17 -15.96
N LYS A 35 9.30 -18.69 -15.63
CA LYS A 35 10.44 -18.66 -16.55
C LYS A 35 10.16 -19.43 -17.85
N GLU A 36 9.61 -20.63 -17.75
CA GLU A 36 9.23 -21.44 -18.92
C GLU A 36 8.16 -20.75 -19.78
N ALA A 37 7.17 -20.10 -19.15
CA ALA A 37 6.17 -19.30 -19.86
C ALA A 37 6.81 -18.12 -20.61
N LEU A 38 7.81 -17.46 -20.01
CA LEU A 38 8.53 -16.37 -20.67
C LEU A 38 9.36 -16.87 -21.87
N ASP A 39 10.01 -18.03 -21.76
CA ASP A 39 10.77 -18.64 -22.87
C ASP A 39 9.83 -19.00 -24.05
N ILE A 40 8.64 -19.55 -23.75
CA ILE A 40 7.61 -19.84 -24.76
C ILE A 40 7.10 -18.55 -25.40
N ILE A 41 6.84 -17.51 -24.62
CA ILE A 41 6.38 -16.21 -25.12
C ILE A 41 7.41 -15.61 -26.07
N GLN A 42 8.70 -15.66 -25.71
CA GLN A 42 9.77 -15.16 -26.56
C GLN A 42 9.79 -15.92 -27.89
N TYR A 43 9.74 -17.26 -27.85
CA TYR A 43 9.71 -18.09 -29.05
C TYR A 43 8.47 -17.81 -29.93
N LEU A 44 7.28 -17.75 -29.33
CA LEU A 44 6.04 -17.44 -30.05
C LEU A 44 6.11 -16.06 -30.71
N TRP A 45 6.68 -15.08 -30.02
CA TRP A 45 6.77 -13.72 -30.54
C TRP A 45 7.80 -13.60 -31.67
N GLU A 46 8.91 -14.33 -31.61
CA GLU A 46 9.86 -14.47 -32.72
C GLU A 46 9.16 -15.01 -33.99
N GLN A 47 8.22 -15.95 -33.83
CA GLN A 47 7.42 -16.45 -34.95
C GLN A 47 6.39 -15.42 -35.46
N VAL A 48 5.75 -14.67 -34.56
CA VAL A 48 4.78 -13.62 -34.93
C VAL A 48 5.43 -12.53 -35.79
N VAL A 49 6.69 -12.21 -35.54
CA VAL A 49 7.42 -11.14 -36.26
C VAL A 49 7.86 -11.54 -37.66
N LEU A 50 7.88 -12.83 -37.96
CA LEU A 50 8.12 -13.34 -39.32
C LEU A 50 6.87 -13.25 -40.21
N LEU A 51 5.71 -12.92 -39.65
CA LEU A 51 4.47 -12.71 -40.39
C LEU A 51 4.46 -11.29 -40.97
N ASP A 52 3.83 -11.10 -42.13
CA ASP A 52 3.61 -9.76 -42.67
C ASP A 52 2.59 -8.98 -41.82
N ASP A 53 2.70 -7.65 -41.79
CA ASP A 53 1.83 -6.77 -40.99
C ASP A 53 0.34 -7.04 -41.22
N ALA A 54 -0.02 -7.46 -42.44
CA ALA A 54 -1.38 -7.87 -42.81
C ALA A 54 -1.82 -9.18 -42.15
N THR A 55 -0.94 -10.19 -42.03
CA THR A 55 -1.25 -11.45 -41.36
C THR A 55 -1.23 -11.32 -39.84
N ILE A 56 -0.33 -10.51 -39.28
CA ILE A 56 -0.31 -10.18 -37.84
C ILE A 56 -1.66 -9.55 -37.45
N SER A 57 -2.10 -8.54 -38.20
CA SER A 57 -3.37 -7.84 -37.98
C SER A 57 -4.59 -8.76 -38.13
N ARG A 58 -4.48 -9.82 -38.96
CA ARG A 58 -5.58 -10.75 -39.25
C ARG A 58 -5.67 -11.93 -38.28
N GLN A 59 -4.54 -12.42 -37.73
CA GLN A 59 -4.51 -13.61 -36.88
C GLN A 59 -4.63 -13.33 -35.38
N ILE A 60 -4.11 -12.19 -34.90
CA ILE A 60 -4.09 -11.84 -33.46
C ILE A 60 -5.14 -10.76 -33.15
N GLY A 61 -5.77 -10.19 -34.19
CA GLY A 61 -6.19 -8.78 -34.16
C GLY A 61 -4.94 -7.89 -34.27
N GLU A 62 -5.06 -6.58 -34.05
CA GLU A 62 -3.85 -5.79 -33.84
C GLU A 62 -3.12 -6.36 -32.58
N PRO A 63 -1.79 -6.56 -32.57
CA PRO A 63 -1.05 -7.13 -31.43
C PRO A 63 -0.92 -6.18 -30.22
N TRP A 64 -1.26 -4.91 -30.41
CA TRP A 64 -1.18 -3.83 -29.42
C TRP A 64 -2.10 -3.97 -28.19
N PRO A 65 -3.30 -4.58 -28.23
CA PRO A 65 -4.14 -4.85 -27.05
C PRO A 65 -3.44 -5.72 -26.00
N LEU A 66 -2.47 -6.56 -26.39
CA LEU A 66 -1.77 -7.44 -25.46
C LEU A 66 -0.87 -6.65 -24.49
N ILE A 67 -0.18 -5.61 -24.95
CA ILE A 67 0.62 -4.76 -24.07
C ILE A 67 -0.27 -3.93 -23.13
N PHE A 68 -1.44 -3.48 -23.58
CA PHE A 68 -2.39 -2.75 -22.75
C PHE A 68 -3.01 -3.67 -21.69
N THR A 69 -3.41 -4.88 -22.08
CA THR A 69 -3.90 -5.91 -21.15
C THR A 69 -2.82 -6.28 -20.11
N ALA A 70 -1.56 -6.43 -20.55
CA ALA A 70 -0.47 -6.71 -19.62
C ALA A 70 -0.24 -5.55 -18.64
N ALA A 71 -0.35 -4.30 -19.10
CA ALA A 71 -0.27 -3.12 -18.25
C ALA A 71 -1.43 -3.03 -17.25
N GLU A 72 -2.65 -3.35 -17.68
CA GLU A 72 -3.85 -3.41 -16.82
C GLU A 72 -3.70 -4.48 -15.73
N ARG A 73 -3.12 -5.63 -16.09
CA ARG A 73 -2.92 -6.77 -15.19
C ARG A 73 -1.66 -6.70 -14.31
N GLY A 74 -0.77 -5.73 -14.55
CA GLY A 74 0.46 -5.61 -13.78
C GLY A 74 1.54 -6.61 -14.18
N ASN A 75 1.53 -7.12 -15.41
CA ASN A 75 2.51 -8.10 -15.87
C ASN A 75 3.79 -7.41 -16.38
N LEU A 76 4.61 -6.95 -15.43
CA LEU A 76 5.87 -6.25 -15.69
C LEU A 76 6.86 -7.08 -16.51
N ASP A 77 6.99 -8.37 -16.21
CA ASP A 77 7.98 -9.23 -16.86
C ASP A 77 7.70 -9.37 -18.36
N PHE A 78 6.43 -9.59 -18.72
CA PHE A 78 5.99 -9.65 -20.12
C PHE A 78 6.24 -8.32 -20.85
N LEU A 79 5.86 -7.19 -20.23
CA LEU A 79 6.10 -5.87 -20.81
C LEU A 79 7.59 -5.58 -20.98
N THR A 80 8.43 -5.96 -20.02
CA THR A 80 9.87 -5.74 -20.09
C THR A 80 10.50 -6.50 -21.25
N ILE A 81 10.09 -7.74 -21.49
CA ILE A 81 10.55 -8.53 -22.64
C ILE A 81 10.12 -7.86 -23.94
N LEU A 82 8.84 -7.55 -24.07
CA LEU A 82 8.30 -6.96 -25.30
C LEU A 82 8.93 -5.60 -25.62
N ILE A 83 9.08 -4.71 -24.63
CA ILE A 83 9.69 -3.38 -24.83
C ILE A 83 11.18 -3.50 -25.21
N ARG A 84 11.89 -4.51 -24.71
CA ARG A 84 13.29 -4.75 -25.09
C ARG A 84 13.42 -5.22 -26.54
N LEU A 85 12.50 -6.08 -26.98
CA LEU A 85 12.49 -6.59 -28.34
C LEU A 85 11.95 -5.54 -29.34
N TYR A 86 10.99 -4.72 -28.91
CA TYR A 86 10.27 -3.72 -29.72
C TYR A 86 10.12 -2.40 -28.95
N PRO A 87 11.17 -1.56 -28.90
CA PRO A 87 11.14 -0.30 -28.14
C PRO A 87 10.08 0.68 -28.63
N GLU A 88 9.61 0.57 -29.86
CA GLU A 88 8.55 1.41 -30.44
C GLU A 88 7.17 1.19 -29.81
N LEU A 89 6.95 0.05 -29.13
CA LEU A 89 5.70 -0.26 -28.44
C LEU A 89 5.35 0.80 -27.37
N ILE A 90 6.35 1.48 -26.79
CA ILE A 90 6.12 2.46 -25.71
C ILE A 90 5.34 3.69 -26.19
N PHE A 91 5.34 3.96 -27.50
CA PHE A 91 4.64 5.09 -28.11
C PHE A 91 3.19 4.77 -28.48
N LYS A 92 2.81 3.49 -28.43
CA LYS A 92 1.49 3.03 -28.83
C LYS A 92 0.47 3.43 -27.78
N VAL A 93 -0.69 3.80 -28.28
CA VAL A 93 -1.82 4.25 -27.46
C VAL A 93 -3.08 3.48 -27.84
N GLU A 94 -3.90 3.18 -26.84
CA GLU A 94 -5.22 2.59 -27.02
C GLU A 94 -6.21 3.63 -27.58
N HIS A 95 -7.43 3.21 -27.93
CA HIS A 95 -8.52 4.06 -28.43
C HIS A 95 -8.84 5.28 -27.54
N ASN A 96 -8.46 5.28 -26.25
CA ASN A 96 -8.59 6.39 -25.31
C ASN A 96 -7.29 7.20 -25.13
N THR A 97 -6.38 7.15 -26.11
CA THR A 97 -5.06 7.80 -26.11
C THR A 97 -4.16 7.42 -24.94
N TYR A 98 -4.48 6.31 -24.26
CA TYR A 98 -3.70 5.78 -23.16
C TYR A 98 -2.52 4.96 -23.64
N SER A 99 -1.31 5.37 -23.25
CA SER A 99 -0.14 4.49 -23.29
C SER A 99 -0.19 3.49 -22.13
N ILE A 100 0.70 2.49 -22.17
CA ILE A 100 0.88 1.52 -21.08
C ILE A 100 1.12 2.18 -19.71
N PHE A 101 1.69 3.39 -19.68
CA PHE A 101 1.92 4.16 -18.45
C PHE A 101 0.64 4.78 -17.90
N HIS A 102 -0.29 5.21 -18.76
CA HIS A 102 -1.58 5.73 -18.31
C HIS A 102 -2.43 4.60 -17.71
N ILE A 103 -2.39 3.43 -18.34
CA ILE A 103 -3.08 2.23 -17.85
C ILE A 103 -2.49 1.77 -16.52
N SER A 104 -1.15 1.76 -16.38
CA SER A 104 -0.51 1.41 -15.11
C SER A 104 -0.83 2.42 -13.99
N ILE A 105 -0.98 3.71 -14.33
CA ILE A 105 -1.45 4.75 -13.39
C ILE A 105 -2.84 4.44 -12.86
N LEU A 106 -3.79 4.18 -13.77
CA LEU A 106 -5.18 3.87 -13.43
C LEU A 106 -5.27 2.62 -12.54
N ASN A 107 -4.42 1.62 -12.79
CA ASN A 107 -4.44 0.34 -12.06
C ASN A 107 -3.47 0.24 -10.87
N ARG A 108 -2.78 1.34 -10.52
CA ARG A 108 -1.81 1.40 -9.39
C ARG A 108 -0.63 0.43 -9.52
N HIS A 109 -0.17 0.13 -10.74
CA HIS A 109 1.02 -0.70 -10.98
C HIS A 109 2.30 0.14 -10.97
N GLU A 110 2.79 0.41 -9.76
CA GLU A 110 3.95 1.28 -9.50
C GLU A 110 5.24 0.79 -10.18
N ASP A 111 5.40 -0.52 -10.27
CA ASP A 111 6.55 -1.21 -10.86
C ASP A 111 6.63 -0.97 -12.38
N ILE A 112 5.50 -1.04 -13.08
CA ILE A 112 5.40 -0.66 -14.49
C ILE A 112 5.60 0.84 -14.67
N PHE A 113 4.96 1.66 -13.82
CA PHE A 113 5.11 3.11 -13.89
C PHE A 113 6.58 3.54 -13.75
N LYS A 114 7.35 2.92 -12.85
CA LYS A 114 8.77 3.24 -12.63
C LYS A 114 9.66 3.10 -13.87
N ILE A 115 9.25 2.33 -14.89
CA ILE A 115 9.95 2.26 -16.18
C ILE A 115 10.04 3.67 -16.82
N ILE A 116 9.10 4.57 -16.54
CA ILE A 116 9.08 5.94 -17.10
C ILE A 116 10.34 6.76 -16.75
N TYR A 117 11.01 6.43 -15.64
CA TYR A 117 12.27 7.07 -15.25
C TYR A 117 13.46 6.59 -16.08
N GLN A 118 13.38 5.39 -16.66
CA GLN A 118 14.46 4.75 -17.42
C GLN A 118 14.46 5.13 -18.91
N ILE A 119 13.30 5.50 -19.46
CA ILE A 119 13.15 5.82 -20.89
C ILE A 119 13.64 7.24 -21.29
N GLY A 120 14.32 7.95 -20.38
CA GLY A 120 15.01 9.21 -20.67
C GLY A 120 14.07 10.33 -21.13
N SER A 121 14.40 10.98 -22.24
CA SER A 121 13.64 12.11 -22.80
C SER A 121 12.27 11.71 -23.36
N ILE A 122 12.05 10.43 -23.66
CA ILE A 122 10.79 9.94 -24.23
C ILE A 122 9.61 10.19 -23.29
N LYS A 123 9.84 10.15 -21.97
CA LYS A 123 8.81 10.49 -20.98
C LYS A 123 8.18 11.86 -21.20
N ASN A 124 8.93 12.82 -21.76
CA ASN A 124 8.40 14.17 -22.03
C ASN A 124 7.34 14.18 -23.13
N LEU A 125 7.39 13.23 -24.06
CA LEU A 125 6.34 13.03 -25.06
C LEU A 125 5.16 12.27 -24.46
N ILE A 126 5.42 11.20 -23.70
CA ILE A 126 4.33 10.41 -23.11
C ILE A 126 3.49 11.27 -22.14
N THR A 127 4.13 12.16 -21.38
CA THR A 127 3.47 13.07 -20.43
C THR A 127 2.66 14.19 -21.08
N THR A 128 2.73 14.39 -22.40
CA THR A 128 1.85 15.34 -23.11
C THR A 128 0.56 14.71 -23.59
N TYR A 129 0.46 13.37 -23.58
CA TYR A 129 -0.77 12.67 -23.96
C TYR A 129 -1.86 12.96 -22.93
N LYS A 130 -3.08 13.09 -23.45
CA LYS A 130 -4.30 13.35 -22.68
C LYS A 130 -5.38 12.41 -23.17
N ASP A 131 -6.28 12.02 -22.29
CA ASP A 131 -7.46 11.24 -22.66
C ASP A 131 -8.50 12.11 -23.39
N ARG A 132 -9.62 11.49 -23.76
CA ARG A 132 -10.73 12.15 -24.44
C ARG A 132 -11.37 13.27 -23.60
N ASP A 133 -11.25 13.21 -22.29
CA ASP A 133 -11.73 14.22 -21.35
C ASP A 133 -10.66 15.28 -21.05
N GLY A 134 -9.54 15.28 -21.78
CA GLY A 134 -8.43 16.20 -21.56
C GLY A 134 -7.67 15.94 -20.25
N ASN A 135 -7.85 14.79 -19.61
CA ASN A 135 -7.12 14.40 -18.42
C ASN A 135 -5.68 14.02 -18.80
N ASN A 136 -4.71 14.67 -18.16
CA ASN A 136 -3.32 14.23 -18.17
C ASN A 136 -3.09 13.08 -17.16
N MET A 137 -1.88 12.51 -17.13
CA MET A 137 -1.51 11.44 -16.19
C MET A 137 -1.87 11.73 -14.72
N LEU A 138 -1.74 12.97 -14.26
CA LEU A 138 -2.01 13.32 -12.87
C LEU A 138 -3.51 13.29 -12.56
N HIS A 139 -4.36 13.67 -13.52
CA HIS A 139 -5.81 13.48 -13.39
C HIS A 139 -6.18 11.99 -13.32
N LEU A 140 -5.47 11.12 -14.06
CA LEU A 140 -5.71 9.67 -13.98
C LEU A 140 -5.33 9.10 -12.62
N ALA A 141 -4.24 9.59 -12.03
CA ALA A 141 -3.85 9.24 -10.66
C ALA A 141 -4.87 9.72 -9.61
N ALA A 142 -5.63 10.78 -9.92
CA ALA A 142 -6.69 11.32 -9.07
C ALA A 142 -8.00 10.54 -9.12
N LYS A 143 -8.23 9.69 -10.12
CA LYS A 143 -9.44 8.86 -10.21
C LYS A 143 -9.41 7.76 -9.15
N VAL A 144 -10.57 7.43 -8.59
CA VAL A 144 -10.72 6.27 -7.70
C VAL A 144 -10.39 5.00 -8.49
N LEU A 145 -9.69 4.07 -7.84
CA LEU A 145 -9.40 2.76 -8.42
C LEU A 145 -10.70 1.96 -8.59
N GLU A 146 -11.05 1.62 -9.83
CA GLU A 146 -12.30 0.92 -10.15
C GLU A 146 -12.25 -0.59 -9.83
N SER A 147 -11.05 -1.18 -9.64
CA SER A 147 -10.88 -2.63 -9.44
C SER A 147 -10.95 -3.05 -7.95
N PRO A 148 -11.95 -3.87 -7.54
CA PRO A 148 -12.10 -4.36 -6.16
C PRO A 148 -10.94 -5.22 -5.65
N SER A 149 -10.21 -5.88 -6.56
CA SER A 149 -9.16 -6.86 -6.24
C SER A 149 -7.94 -6.28 -5.52
N ARG A 150 -7.78 -4.95 -5.54
CA ARG A 150 -6.67 -4.21 -4.91
C ARG A 150 -7.15 -3.26 -3.80
N LEU A 151 -8.44 -2.92 -3.77
CA LEU A 151 -9.06 -2.09 -2.73
C LEU A 151 -8.99 -2.74 -1.34
N ASN A 152 -9.01 -4.08 -1.27
CA ASN A 152 -9.07 -4.84 -0.01
C ASN A 152 -7.71 -5.24 0.60
N VAL A 153 -6.60 -4.68 0.13
CA VAL A 153 -5.25 -5.10 0.61
C VAL A 153 -4.83 -4.37 1.89
N ILE A 154 -5.41 -3.20 2.18
CA ILE A 154 -4.96 -2.33 3.27
C ILE A 154 -6.06 -2.21 4.33
N PRO A 155 -5.78 -2.50 5.61
CA PRO A 155 -6.73 -2.26 6.68
C PRO A 155 -6.91 -0.76 6.93
N GLY A 156 -8.15 -0.26 6.92
CA GLY A 156 -8.50 1.09 7.37
C GLY A 156 -8.46 2.18 6.29
N ALA A 157 -9.56 2.93 6.19
CA ALA A 157 -9.77 3.97 5.18
C ALA A 157 -8.67 5.06 5.18
N ALA A 158 -8.10 5.40 6.34
CA ALA A 158 -7.03 6.39 6.44
C ALA A 158 -5.73 5.93 5.78
N LEU A 159 -5.37 4.65 5.94
CA LEU A 159 -4.17 4.06 5.32
C LEU A 159 -4.36 3.87 3.81
N GLN A 160 -5.59 3.56 3.38
CA GLN A 160 -5.92 3.54 1.95
C GLN A 160 -5.79 4.94 1.34
N LEU A 161 -6.37 5.97 1.96
CA LEU A 161 -6.22 7.36 1.52
C LEU A 161 -4.75 7.80 1.48
N GLN A 162 -3.96 7.39 2.47
CA GLN A 162 -2.51 7.65 2.52
C GLN A 162 -1.78 7.05 1.31
N ARG A 163 -2.20 5.89 0.82
CA ARG A 163 -1.60 5.28 -0.36
C ARG A 163 -1.97 6.05 -1.63
N GLU A 164 -3.23 6.45 -1.76
CA GLU A 164 -3.75 7.21 -2.92
C GLU A 164 -3.08 8.59 -3.06
N LEU A 165 -3.11 9.42 -2.01
CA LEU A 165 -1.87 9.86 -1.35
C LEU A 165 -0.55 9.96 -2.13
N LEU A 166 0.35 9.13 -1.60
CA LEU A 166 1.70 8.91 -2.06
C LEU A 166 1.75 8.56 -3.55
N TRP A 167 0.74 7.85 -4.07
CA TRP A 167 0.68 7.54 -5.49
C TRP A 167 0.48 8.78 -6.35
N PHE A 168 -0.47 9.64 -5.98
CA PHE A 168 -0.70 10.91 -6.66
C PHE A 168 0.56 11.79 -6.66
N GLU A 169 1.24 11.89 -5.51
CA GLU A 169 2.51 12.64 -5.41
C GLU A 169 3.66 11.98 -6.19
N GLU A 170 3.70 10.65 -6.30
CA GLU A 170 4.70 9.96 -7.11
C GLU A 170 4.50 10.22 -8.61
N VAL A 171 3.25 10.18 -9.10
CA VAL A 171 2.95 10.52 -10.49
C VAL A 171 3.25 12.00 -10.78
N LYS A 172 2.95 12.89 -9.83
CA LYS A 172 3.23 14.33 -9.94
C LYS A 172 4.70 14.66 -10.17
N LYS A 173 5.64 13.86 -9.65
CA LYS A 173 7.10 14.05 -9.88
C LYS A 173 7.50 13.89 -11.35
N VAL A 174 6.72 13.12 -12.13
CA VAL A 174 7.01 12.87 -13.55
C VAL A 174 6.34 13.89 -14.45
N VAL A 175 5.20 14.44 -14.02
CA VAL A 175 4.43 15.42 -14.78
C VAL A 175 5.12 16.78 -14.78
N GLN A 176 5.23 17.41 -15.96
CA GLN A 176 5.86 18.72 -16.10
C GLN A 176 5.10 19.78 -15.30
N PRO A 177 5.77 20.77 -14.69
CA PRO A 177 5.12 21.79 -13.85
C PRO A 177 3.93 22.49 -14.51
N ARG A 178 4.01 22.75 -15.82
CA ARG A 178 2.93 23.37 -16.60
C ARG A 178 1.63 22.56 -16.67
N HIS A 179 1.68 21.25 -16.45
CA HIS A 179 0.51 20.36 -16.53
C HIS A 179 -0.08 20.02 -15.15
N ILE A 180 0.60 20.38 -14.04
CA ILE A 180 0.15 20.02 -12.68
C ILE A 180 -1.17 20.72 -12.32
N GLU A 181 -1.35 21.96 -12.77
CA GLU A 181 -2.56 22.77 -12.52
C GLU A 181 -3.42 22.93 -13.79
N GLU A 182 -3.14 22.15 -14.83
CA GLU A 182 -3.92 22.20 -16.06
C GLU A 182 -5.33 21.66 -15.81
N LYS A 183 -6.33 22.30 -16.41
CA LYS A 183 -7.72 21.89 -16.27
C LYS A 183 -8.11 20.91 -17.38
N ASN A 184 -8.84 19.86 -17.02
CA ASN A 184 -9.49 18.98 -17.99
C ASN A 184 -10.69 19.66 -18.67
N ILE A 185 -11.41 18.96 -19.56
CA ILE A 185 -12.58 19.54 -20.26
C ILE A 185 -13.71 19.94 -19.32
N HIS A 186 -13.74 19.36 -18.11
CA HIS A 186 -14.71 19.68 -17.06
C HIS A 186 -14.25 20.85 -16.17
N GLY A 187 -13.13 21.50 -16.50
CA GLY A 187 -12.62 22.66 -15.76
C GLY A 187 -11.96 22.32 -14.42
N LYS A 188 -11.67 21.04 -14.15
CA LYS A 188 -11.07 20.56 -12.89
C LYS A 188 -9.57 20.40 -13.05
N THR A 189 -8.80 20.80 -12.04
CA THR A 189 -7.37 20.45 -11.94
C THR A 189 -7.22 19.03 -11.36
N PRO A 190 -6.05 18.38 -11.50
CA PRO A 190 -5.82 17.06 -10.92
C PRO A 190 -6.08 17.01 -9.42
N GLY A 191 -5.63 18.02 -8.67
CA GLY A 191 -5.84 18.11 -7.22
C GLY A 191 -7.32 18.27 -6.84
N ALA A 192 -8.06 19.12 -7.58
CA ALA A 192 -9.50 19.27 -7.36
C ALA A 192 -10.25 17.97 -7.66
N LEU A 193 -9.88 17.27 -8.75
CA LEU A 193 -10.44 15.97 -9.08
C LEU A 193 -10.15 14.92 -7.99
N PHE A 194 -8.93 14.91 -7.42
CA PHE A 194 -8.54 13.98 -6.37
C PHE A 194 -9.46 14.12 -5.15
N ILE A 195 -9.64 15.36 -4.67
CA ILE A 195 -10.47 15.68 -3.50
C ILE A 195 -11.92 15.24 -3.74
N GLU A 196 -12.44 15.48 -4.95
CA GLU A 196 -13.81 15.10 -5.29
C GLU A 196 -14.00 13.58 -5.33
N GLN A 197 -13.10 12.87 -6.02
CA GLN A 197 -13.17 11.43 -6.20
C GLN A 197 -12.98 10.67 -4.88
N HIS A 198 -12.12 11.17 -3.98
CA HIS A 198 -11.81 10.51 -2.71
C HIS A 198 -12.57 11.11 -1.53
N LYS A 199 -13.60 11.94 -1.75
CA LYS A 199 -14.31 12.65 -0.68
C LYS A 199 -14.87 11.74 0.40
N ASP A 200 -15.47 10.62 0.02
CA ASP A 200 -16.06 9.68 0.98
C ASP A 200 -14.98 8.88 1.72
N LEU A 201 -13.93 8.43 1.01
CA LEU A 201 -12.75 7.82 1.63
C LEU A 201 -12.06 8.76 2.62
N MET A 202 -12.02 10.07 2.34
CA MET A 202 -11.49 11.09 3.25
C MET A 202 -12.31 11.21 4.54
N LYS A 203 -13.64 11.15 4.45
CA LYS A 203 -14.53 11.14 5.62
C LYS A 203 -14.37 9.87 6.45
N GLU A 204 -14.33 8.72 5.78
CA GLU A 204 -14.11 7.42 6.45
C GLU A 204 -12.73 7.36 7.10
N GLY A 205 -11.71 7.90 6.44
CA GLY A 205 -10.36 8.03 6.97
C GLY A 205 -10.30 8.95 8.20
N GLU A 206 -10.98 10.10 8.16
CA GLU A 206 -11.14 10.97 9.33
C GLU A 206 -11.78 10.22 10.49
N GLN A 207 -12.90 9.54 10.25
CA GLN A 207 -13.62 8.80 11.29
C GLN A 207 -12.73 7.69 11.89
N TRP A 208 -12.08 6.90 11.06
CA TRP A 208 -11.16 5.85 11.49
C TRP A 208 -10.02 6.39 12.36
N MET A 209 -9.46 7.55 12.01
CA MET A 209 -8.42 8.20 12.82
C MET A 209 -8.95 8.70 14.16
N ARG A 210 -10.16 9.27 14.20
CA ARG A 210 -10.80 9.70 15.46
C ARG A 210 -11.07 8.53 16.39
N ASP A 211 -11.62 7.43 15.87
CA ASP A 211 -11.94 6.24 16.68
C ASP A 211 -10.67 5.56 17.21
N THR A 212 -9.62 5.53 16.39
CA THR A 212 -8.30 5.03 16.80
C THR A 212 -7.69 5.93 17.87
N ALA A 213 -7.74 7.26 17.69
CA ALA A 213 -7.24 8.22 18.68
C ALA A 213 -7.98 8.09 20.01
N ASP A 214 -9.30 7.97 20.01
CA ASP A 214 -10.11 7.79 21.23
C ASP A 214 -9.72 6.49 21.96
N SER A 215 -9.58 5.39 21.21
CA SER A 215 -9.14 4.10 21.78
C SER A 215 -7.73 4.17 22.37
N CYS A 216 -6.78 4.78 21.65
CA CYS A 216 -5.40 4.95 22.12
C CYS A 216 -5.30 5.90 23.32
N MET A 217 -6.11 6.97 23.35
CA MET A 217 -6.19 7.87 24.50
C MET A 217 -6.68 7.16 25.75
N LEU A 218 -7.68 6.26 25.64
CA LEU A 218 -8.15 5.46 26.78
C LEU A 218 -7.02 4.57 27.33
N VAL A 219 -6.29 3.89 26.45
CA VAL A 219 -5.15 3.04 26.84
C VAL A 219 -4.03 3.87 27.47
N ALA A 220 -3.64 4.99 26.85
CA ALA A 220 -2.59 5.87 27.39
C ALA A 220 -2.97 6.49 28.74
N THR A 221 -4.25 6.85 28.91
CA THR A 221 -4.79 7.33 30.20
C THR A 221 -4.71 6.24 31.27
N LEU A 222 -5.06 5.00 30.93
CA LEU A 222 -4.97 3.87 31.86
C LEU A 222 -3.52 3.61 32.28
N ILE A 223 -2.58 3.58 31.34
CA ILE A 223 -1.14 3.43 31.64
C ILE A 223 -0.65 4.57 32.53
N ALA A 224 -0.92 5.82 32.16
CA ALA A 224 -0.54 6.98 32.96
C ALA A 224 -1.10 6.90 34.38
N THR A 225 -2.34 6.42 34.55
CA THR A 225 -2.97 6.25 35.87
C THR A 225 -2.29 5.17 36.70
N VAL A 226 -1.97 4.01 36.10
CA VAL A 226 -1.29 2.89 36.78
C VAL A 226 0.13 3.28 37.19
N VAL A 227 0.89 3.90 36.29
CA VAL A 227 2.27 4.36 36.51
C VAL A 227 2.28 5.47 37.57
N PHE A 228 1.39 6.45 37.47
CA PHE A 228 1.23 7.49 38.49
C PHE A 228 0.91 6.90 39.87
N ALA A 229 -0.01 5.93 39.95
CA ALA A 229 -0.28 5.25 41.22
C ALA A 229 0.97 4.53 41.76
N ALA A 230 1.68 3.79 40.90
CA ALA A 230 2.88 3.04 41.28
C ALA A 230 4.00 3.93 41.83
N ALA A 231 4.16 5.16 41.31
CA ALA A 231 5.10 6.15 41.84
C ALA A 231 4.83 6.54 43.30
N PHE A 232 3.56 6.59 43.72
CA PHE A 232 3.18 6.98 45.09
C PHE A 232 2.92 5.79 46.02
N THR A 233 2.61 4.62 45.47
CA THR A 233 2.35 3.39 46.24
C THR A 233 3.56 2.46 46.30
N VAL A 234 4.78 3.00 46.27
CA VAL A 234 6.02 2.20 46.38
C VAL A 234 5.97 1.36 47.66
N THR A 235 5.94 0.04 47.47
CA THR A 235 6.03 -0.95 48.56
C THR A 235 7.36 -0.77 49.28
N GLY A 236 7.31 -0.34 50.55
CA GLY A 236 8.47 -0.06 51.38
C GLY A 236 8.26 1.09 52.36
N GLY A 237 7.39 2.06 52.01
CA GLY A 237 7.12 3.23 52.83
C GLY A 237 8.27 4.25 52.85
N ASN A 238 8.09 5.32 53.63
CA ASN A 238 9.11 6.34 53.86
C ASN A 238 9.76 6.13 55.23
N LEU A 239 11.06 6.41 55.32
CA LEU A 239 11.72 6.61 56.61
C LEU A 239 11.06 7.81 57.32
N GLN A 240 10.44 7.54 58.47
CA GLN A 240 9.60 8.49 59.23
C GLN A 240 10.32 9.81 59.58
N ASP A 241 11.65 9.81 59.63
CA ASP A 241 12.43 10.99 60.01
C ASP A 241 12.96 11.82 58.82
N LYS A 242 12.85 11.34 57.57
CA LYS A 242 13.47 12.01 56.41
C LYS A 242 12.61 12.08 55.15
N GLY A 243 11.47 11.36 55.08
CA GLY A 243 10.62 11.34 53.89
C GLY A 243 11.26 10.63 52.68
N THR A 244 12.34 9.87 52.91
CA THR A 244 13.08 9.11 51.89
C THR A 244 12.54 7.69 51.77
N PRO A 245 12.25 7.19 50.55
CA PRO A 245 11.85 5.80 50.33
C PRO A 245 12.83 4.80 50.95
N VAL A 246 12.31 3.76 51.62
CA VAL A 246 13.11 2.73 52.31
C VAL A 246 14.11 2.02 51.37
N PHE A 247 13.76 1.86 50.09
CA PHE A 247 14.59 1.19 49.09
C PHE A 247 15.43 2.13 48.21
N LEU A 248 15.61 3.40 48.58
CA LEU A 248 16.32 4.40 47.78
C LEU A 248 17.74 4.00 47.33
N HIS A 249 18.43 3.21 48.15
CA HIS A 249 19.79 2.74 47.85
C HIS A 249 19.85 1.46 47.01
N GLU A 250 18.72 0.77 46.84
CA GLU A 250 18.65 -0.44 46.04
C GLU A 250 18.72 -0.12 44.55
N ILE A 251 19.55 -0.88 43.83
CA ILE A 251 19.74 -0.71 42.38
C ILE A 251 18.41 -0.93 41.65
N ALA A 252 17.62 -1.93 42.08
CA ALA A 252 16.32 -2.23 41.50
C ALA A 252 15.31 -1.08 41.62
N PHE A 253 15.31 -0.36 42.75
CA PHE A 253 14.42 0.78 42.96
C PHE A 253 14.76 1.96 42.06
N LYS A 254 16.05 2.22 41.82
CA LYS A 254 16.47 3.28 40.88
C LYS A 254 16.03 2.97 39.45
N PHE A 255 16.21 1.74 38.98
CA PHE A 255 15.73 1.33 37.66
C PHE A 255 14.21 1.40 37.54
N PHE A 256 13.49 0.99 38.57
CA PHE A 256 12.03 1.12 38.64
C PHE A 256 11.60 2.59 38.51
N ALA A 257 12.15 3.48 39.34
CA ALA A 257 11.78 4.90 39.34
C ALA A 257 12.08 5.61 38.01
N ILE A 258 13.22 5.28 37.37
CA ILE A 258 13.56 5.81 36.05
C ILE A 258 12.58 5.31 34.99
N SER A 259 12.27 4.01 34.99
CA SER A 259 11.33 3.41 34.04
C SER A 259 9.92 3.99 34.19
N ASP A 260 9.45 4.16 35.43
CA ASP A 260 8.17 4.75 35.76
C ASP A 260 8.06 6.20 35.24
N ALA A 261 9.09 7.02 35.48
CA ALA A 261 9.15 8.38 34.96
C ALA A 261 9.13 8.44 33.42
N ILE A 262 9.89 7.58 32.74
CA ILE A 262 9.91 7.49 31.27
C ILE A 262 8.52 7.08 30.75
N SER A 263 7.89 6.09 31.38
CA SER A 263 6.56 5.60 31.02
C SER A 263 5.49 6.70 31.17
N LEU A 264 5.58 7.51 32.23
CA LEU A 264 4.65 8.60 32.49
C LEU A 264 4.81 9.72 31.46
N VAL A 265 6.04 10.14 31.18
CA VAL A 265 6.33 11.17 30.15
C VAL A 265 5.91 10.69 28.76
N SER A 266 6.18 9.43 28.42
CA SER A 266 5.76 8.83 27.15
C SER A 266 4.24 8.77 27.03
N SER A 267 3.54 8.31 28.07
CA SER A 267 2.07 8.24 28.10
C SER A 267 1.42 9.63 27.99
N ALA A 268 1.96 10.63 28.69
CA ALA A 268 1.50 12.00 28.60
C ALA A 268 1.72 12.60 27.19
N SER A 269 2.88 12.32 26.58
CA SER A 269 3.18 12.76 25.21
C SER A 269 2.23 12.12 24.19
N SER A 270 1.97 10.81 24.32
CA SER A 270 1.00 10.08 23.51
C SER A 270 -0.41 10.67 23.61
N LEU A 271 -0.87 10.97 24.84
CA LEU A 271 -2.16 11.64 25.07
C LEU A 271 -2.24 13.00 24.37
N LEU A 272 -1.19 13.81 24.45
CA LEU A 272 -1.15 15.11 23.77
C LEU A 272 -1.21 14.95 22.25
N THR A 273 -0.52 13.98 21.67
CA THR A 273 -0.56 13.71 20.22
C THR A 273 -1.96 13.27 19.78
N PHE A 274 -2.57 12.28 20.45
CA PHE A 274 -3.90 11.82 20.07
C PHE A 274 -4.99 12.86 20.35
N LEU A 275 -4.86 13.64 21.43
CA LEU A 275 -5.73 14.78 21.69
C LEU A 275 -5.59 15.84 20.60
N SER A 276 -4.38 16.10 20.11
CA SER A 276 -4.13 16.98 18.97
C SER A 276 -4.82 16.47 17.70
N ILE A 277 -4.75 15.17 17.40
CA ILE A 277 -5.50 14.56 16.28
C ILE A 277 -7.01 14.78 16.47
N ARG A 278 -7.55 14.50 17.65
CA ARG A 278 -8.99 14.65 17.96
C ARG A 278 -9.50 16.08 17.86
N THR A 279 -8.73 17.03 18.39
CA THR A 279 -9.07 18.46 18.49
C THR A 279 -8.77 19.25 17.23
N SER A 280 -7.84 18.76 16.39
CA SER A 280 -7.62 19.34 15.07
C SER A 280 -8.94 19.34 14.32
N ARG A 281 -9.40 20.54 13.93
CA ARG A 281 -10.59 20.66 13.10
C ARG A 281 -10.17 20.23 11.70
N TYR A 282 -10.58 19.03 11.30
CA TYR A 282 -10.52 18.50 9.92
C TYR A 282 -11.31 19.34 8.90
N ALA A 283 -11.77 20.53 9.28
CA ALA A 283 -12.58 21.44 8.49
C ALA A 283 -11.80 22.13 7.35
N GLU A 284 -10.47 22.12 7.38
CA GLU A 284 -9.69 22.55 6.22
C GLU A 284 -9.38 21.35 5.34
N GLN A 285 -9.88 21.35 4.10
CA GLN A 285 -9.59 20.33 3.09
C GLN A 285 -8.08 20.10 2.89
N ASN A 286 -7.26 21.13 3.13
CA ASN A 286 -5.79 21.04 3.13
C ASN A 286 -5.24 20.18 4.27
N PHE A 287 -5.95 20.08 5.40
CA PHE A 287 -5.52 19.30 6.56
C PHE A 287 -5.62 17.80 6.29
N LEU A 288 -6.68 17.35 5.61
CA LEU A 288 -6.84 15.95 5.17
C LEU A 288 -5.72 15.52 4.22
N TRP A 289 -5.11 16.45 3.49
CA TRP A 289 -3.92 16.21 2.67
C TRP A 289 -2.61 16.15 3.48
N SER A 290 -2.56 16.85 4.61
CA SER A 290 -1.39 16.87 5.50
C SER A 290 -1.33 15.71 6.50
N LEU A 291 -2.49 15.15 6.88
CA LEU A 291 -2.61 14.10 7.89
C LEU A 291 -1.89 12.80 7.55
N PRO A 292 -2.04 12.22 6.34
CA PRO A 292 -1.32 11.01 6.02
C PRO A 292 0.20 11.24 5.97
N ASN A 293 0.65 12.46 5.66
CA ASN A 293 2.07 12.83 5.72
C ASN A 293 2.56 12.99 7.18
N ARG A 294 1.72 13.46 8.11
CA ARG A 294 2.07 13.53 9.54
C ARG A 294 2.20 12.15 10.19
N LEU A 295 1.34 11.19 9.82
CA LEU A 295 1.45 9.79 10.28
C LEU A 295 2.79 9.14 9.86
N ILE A 296 3.34 9.52 8.71
CA ILE A 296 4.67 9.04 8.26
C ILE A 296 5.77 9.54 9.20
N ILE A 297 5.72 10.82 9.57
CA ILE A 297 6.72 11.42 10.46
C ILE A 297 6.68 10.74 11.83
N ASP A 298 5.49 10.51 12.40
CA ASP A 298 5.36 9.87 13.71
C ASP A 298 5.81 8.40 13.69
N SER A 299 5.51 7.65 12.62
CA SER A 299 5.96 6.26 12.45
C SER A 299 7.48 6.13 12.21
N GLN A 300 8.09 7.08 11.49
CA GLN A 300 9.55 7.12 11.30
C GLN A 300 10.29 7.60 12.54
N HIS A 301 9.69 8.52 13.30
CA HIS A 301 10.24 8.98 14.58
C HIS A 301 10.24 7.86 15.64
N PHE A 302 9.21 6.99 15.66
CA PHE A 302 9.20 5.79 16.51
C PHE A 302 10.23 4.74 16.08
N SER A 303 10.48 4.60 14.78
CA SER A 303 11.47 3.65 14.24
C SER A 303 12.92 4.06 14.56
N TYR A 304 13.19 5.37 14.58
CA TYR A 304 14.52 5.90 14.91
C TYR A 304 14.86 5.83 16.41
N GLN A 305 13.87 5.78 17.30
CA GLN A 305 14.11 5.65 18.74
C GLN A 305 14.24 4.22 19.26
N LEU A 306 13.88 3.20 18.47
CA LEU A 306 14.09 1.78 18.78
C LEU A 306 15.34 1.19 18.10
N GLY A 307 16.10 2.02 17.37
CA GLY A 307 17.28 1.63 16.59
C GLY A 307 18.60 2.22 17.09
N GLN A 308 18.71 2.59 18.37
CA GLN A 308 19.98 2.93 19.03
C GLN A 308 20.16 2.14 20.32
#